data_AF-A0AAF0DK04-F1
#
_entry.id   AF-A0AAF0DK04-F1
#
_cell.length_a   1.000
_cell.length_b   1.000
_cell.length_c   1.000
_cell.angle_alpha   90.00
_cell.angle_beta   90.00
_cell.angle_gamma   90.00
#
_symmetry.space_group_name_H-M   'P 1'
#
loop_
_entity.id
_entity.type
_entity.pdbx_description
1 polymer ?
#
loop_
_entity_poly.entity_id
_entity_poly.type
_entity_poly.pdbx_seq_one_letter_code
_entity_poly.pdbx_strand_id
1 'polypeptide(L)'
;MNQVIPQENFELEKGYLTRYTYKGDSGNPVHCYYCSTCSTHVYHHQTILGQKYVIRTAGLEGAKEWPANVEIYCKDKSKWLPKVAENNFPGAPPA
;
A
#
# COMPACT_ATOMS: atom_id res chain seq x y z
N MET A 1 3.98 -5.58 -2.16
CA MET A 1 4.62 -4.24 -2.16
C MET A 1 3.53 -3.19 -2.33
N ASN A 2 3.77 -1.96 -1.87
CA ASN A 2 2.83 -0.85 -2.00
C ASN A 2 3.49 0.24 -2.84
N GLN A 3 2.76 0.83 -3.78
CA GLN A 3 3.23 1.95 -4.59
C GLN A 3 2.31 3.15 -4.44
N VAL A 4 2.88 4.34 -4.20
CA VAL A 4 2.10 5.58 -4.15
C VAL A 4 2.01 6.15 -5.56
N ILE A 5 0.80 6.49 -6.01
CA ILE A 5 0.55 7.13 -7.30
C ILE A 5 -0.41 8.32 -7.15
N PRO A 6 -0.37 9.32 -8.05
CA PRO A 6 -1.44 10.31 -8.17
C PRO A 6 -2.79 9.65 -8.41
N GLN A 7 -3.85 10.18 -7.81
CA GLN A 7 -5.21 9.65 -8.00
C GLN A 7 -5.65 9.69 -9.47
N GLU A 8 -5.25 10.71 -10.23
CA GLU A 8 -5.53 10.85 -11.66
C GLU A 8 -4.91 9.75 -12.54
N ASN A 9 -3.91 9.02 -12.04
CA ASN A 9 -3.29 7.89 -12.73
C ASN A 9 -3.96 6.55 -12.43
N PHE A 10 -5.10 6.55 -11.72
CA PHE A 10 -5.85 5.35 -11.39
C PHE A 10 -7.22 5.37 -12.05
N GLU A 11 -7.54 4.31 -12.80
CA GLU A 11 -8.87 4.04 -13.33
C GLU A 11 -9.29 2.62 -12.95
N LEU A 12 -10.50 2.47 -12.42
CA LEU A 12 -11.12 1.16 -12.19
C LEU A 12 -11.95 0.79 -13.42
N GLU A 13 -11.36 0.01 -14.32
CA GLU A 13 -12.03 -0.36 -15.57
C GLU A 13 -13.27 -1.25 -15.36
N LYS A 14 -13.22 -2.17 -14.39
CA LYS A 14 -14.25 -3.19 -14.16
C LYS A 14 -14.39 -3.55 -12.68
N GLY A 15 -15.60 -4.00 -12.34
CA GLY A 15 -15.95 -4.51 -11.01
C GLY A 15 -16.31 -3.41 -10.02
N TYR A 16 -16.70 -3.84 -8.81
CA TYR A 16 -17.05 -2.95 -7.71
C TYR A 16 -16.21 -3.30 -6.49
N LEU A 17 -15.70 -2.28 -5.82
CA LEU A 17 -14.93 -2.44 -4.60
C LEU A 17 -15.78 -2.06 -3.40
N THR A 18 -15.65 -2.86 -2.34
CA THR A 18 -16.16 -2.52 -1.02
C THR A 18 -15.11 -1.71 -0.27
N ARG A 19 -15.56 -0.84 0.64
CA ARG A 19 -14.68 0.02 1.45
C ARG A 19 -14.89 -0.23 2.93
N TYR A 20 -13.79 -0.36 3.67
CA TYR A 20 -13.79 -0.12 5.12
C TYR A 20 -12.77 0.95 5.47
N THR A 21 -12.89 1.50 6.68
CA THR A 21 -12.02 2.58 7.17
C THR A 21 -11.42 2.19 8.51
N TYR A 22 -10.13 2.43 8.70
CA TYR A 22 -9.48 2.33 10.00
C TYR A 22 -8.62 3.58 10.27
N LYS A 23 -8.19 3.77 11.52
CA LYS A 23 -7.31 4.88 11.91
C LYS A 23 -5.85 4.49 11.70
N GLY A 24 -5.14 5.22 10.83
CA GLY A 24 -3.72 4.99 10.57
C GLY A 24 -2.81 5.49 11.70
N ASP A 25 -1.53 5.13 11.61
CA ASP A 25 -0.48 5.56 12.56
C ASP A 25 -0.26 7.08 12.56
N SER A 26 -0.63 7.74 11.46
CA SER A 26 -0.72 9.21 11.35
C SER A 26 -1.88 9.83 12.12
N GLY A 27 -2.73 9.03 12.77
CA GLY A 27 -3.97 9.46 13.40
C GLY A 27 -5.12 9.75 12.42
N ASN A 28 -4.85 9.72 11.11
CA ASN A 28 -5.83 10.03 10.07
C ASN A 28 -6.54 8.77 9.54
N PRO A 29 -7.74 8.90 8.95
CA PRO A 29 -8.42 7.79 8.29
C PRO A 29 -7.61 7.16 7.14
N VAL A 30 -7.68 5.84 7.06
CA VAL A 30 -7.24 5.07 5.89
C VAL A 30 -8.43 4.33 5.33
N HIS A 31 -8.81 4.66 4.09
CA HIS A 31 -9.85 3.99 3.35
C HIS A 31 -9.25 2.83 2.56
N CYS A 32 -9.73 1.61 2.78
CA CYS A 32 -9.27 0.40 2.12
C CYS A 32 -10.31 -0.06 1.11
N TYR A 33 -9.94 -0.14 -0.17
CA TYR A 33 -10.81 -0.58 -1.25
C TYR A 33 -10.42 -1.98 -1.71
N TYR A 34 -11.36 -2.91 -1.62
CA TYR A 34 -11.11 -4.34 -1.82
C TYR A 34 -12.28 -5.03 -2.54
N CYS A 35 -12.00 -6.15 -3.18
CA CYS A 35 -13.02 -7.01 -3.77
C CYS A 35 -13.72 -7.82 -2.67
N SER A 36 -15.04 -7.71 -2.55
CA SER A 36 -15.82 -8.43 -1.53
C SER A 36 -15.95 -9.93 -1.78
N THR A 37 -15.65 -10.40 -2.99
CA THR A 37 -15.73 -11.82 -3.35
C THR A 37 -14.45 -12.57 -2.97
N CYS A 38 -13.28 -12.03 -3.30
CA CYS A 38 -11.98 -12.69 -3.06
C CYS A 38 -11.15 -12.03 -1.95
N SER A 39 -11.68 -10.99 -1.30
CA SER A 39 -11.02 -10.23 -0.23
C SER A 39 -9.68 -9.58 -0.62
N THR A 40 -9.40 -9.44 -1.92
CA THR A 40 -8.17 -8.81 -2.40
C THR A 40 -8.27 -7.30 -2.34
N HIS A 41 -7.35 -6.66 -1.63
CA HIS A 41 -7.21 -5.20 -1.61
C HIS A 41 -6.55 -4.70 -2.88
N VAL A 42 -7.19 -3.75 -3.56
CA VAL A 42 -6.70 -3.16 -4.81
C VAL A 42 -5.89 -1.90 -4.50
N TYR A 43 -6.48 -0.98 -3.75
CA TYR A 43 -5.81 0.25 -3.35
C TYR A 43 -6.32 0.77 -2.01
N HIS A 44 -5.49 1.60 -1.37
CA HIS A 44 -5.84 2.33 -0.18
C HIS A 44 -5.73 3.83 -0.44
N HIS A 45 -6.58 4.61 0.22
CA HIS A 45 -6.45 6.06 0.31
C HIS A 45 -6.17 6.44 1.77
N GLN A 46 -4.92 6.79 2.06
CA GLN A 46 -4.56 7.38 3.35
C GLN A 46 -4.80 8.87 3.25
N THR A 47 -5.72 9.45 4.02
CA THR A 47 -6.16 10.84 3.80
C THR A 47 -5.04 11.86 4.00
N ILE A 48 -4.01 11.52 4.79
CA ILE A 48 -2.80 12.32 4.97
C ILE A 48 -2.00 12.53 3.67
N LEU A 49 -2.16 11.63 2.68
CA LEU A 49 -1.45 11.71 1.40
C LEU A 49 -2.16 12.60 0.36
N GLY A 50 -3.30 13.20 0.70
CA GLY A 50 -4.07 14.05 -0.21
C GLY A 50 -4.60 13.28 -1.41
N GLN A 51 -4.41 13.80 -2.63
CA GLN A 51 -4.88 13.22 -3.90
C GLN A 51 -3.95 12.12 -4.43
N LYS A 52 -3.57 11.18 -3.56
CA LYS A 52 -2.69 10.06 -3.90
C LYS A 52 -3.27 8.75 -3.39
N TYR A 53 -3.15 7.70 -4.18
CA TYR A 53 -3.52 6.35 -3.80
C TYR A 53 -2.29 5.49 -3.56
N VAL A 54 -2.47 4.51 -2.67
CA VAL A 54 -1.49 3.46 -2.40
C VAL A 54 -1.99 2.18 -3.05
N ILE A 55 -1.37 1.79 -4.15
CA ILE A 55 -1.71 0.59 -4.92
C ILE A 55 -1.07 -0.64 -4.29
N ARG A 56 -1.84 -1.72 -4.17
CA ARG A 56 -1.33 -3.04 -3.77
C ARG A 56 -0.74 -3.73 -4.99
N THR A 57 0.56 -3.54 -5.20
CA THR A 57 1.21 -4.00 -6.45
C THR A 57 1.26 -5.51 -6.60
N ALA A 58 1.10 -6.28 -5.52
CA ALA A 58 1.13 -7.74 -5.58
C ALA A 58 0.05 -8.37 -6.47
N GLY A 59 -1.05 -7.64 -6.73
CA GLY A 59 -2.11 -8.08 -7.65
C GLY A 59 -1.89 -7.65 -9.11
N LEU A 60 -0.79 -6.96 -9.43
CA LEU A 60 -0.51 -6.49 -10.79
C LEU A 60 0.32 -7.51 -11.56
N GLU A 61 0.10 -7.57 -12.87
CA GLU A 61 0.93 -8.36 -13.78
C GLU A 61 2.39 -7.87 -13.75
N GLY A 62 3.33 -8.81 -13.76
CA GLY A 62 4.78 -8.51 -13.68
C GLY A 62 5.30 -8.18 -12.28
N ALA A 63 4.44 -8.07 -11.26
CA ALA A 63 4.85 -7.66 -9.91
C ALA A 63 5.89 -8.56 -9.23
N LYS A 64 6.03 -9.82 -9.68
CA LYS A 64 7.02 -10.76 -9.17
C LYS A 64 8.46 -10.39 -9.54
N GLU A 65 8.63 -9.64 -10.63
CA GLU A 65 9.94 -9.23 -11.14
C GLU A 65 10.37 -7.86 -10.62
N TRP A 66 9.47 -7.14 -9.92
CA TRP A 66 9.76 -5.80 -9.43
C TRP A 66 10.50 -5.84 -8.09
N PRO A 67 11.68 -5.20 -7.99
CA PRO A 67 12.41 -5.14 -6.72
C PRO A 67 11.71 -4.20 -5.74
N ALA A 68 11.89 -4.45 -4.44
CA ALA A 68 11.52 -3.49 -3.41
C ALA A 68 12.59 -2.39 -3.32
N ASN A 69 12.21 -1.12 -3.45
CA ASN A 69 13.16 -0.01 -3.33
C ASN A 69 13.38 0.43 -1.88
N VAL A 70 12.40 0.22 -1.00
CA VAL A 70 12.41 0.68 0.39
C VAL A 70 11.69 -0.33 1.30
N GLU A 71 12.24 -0.58 2.48
CA GLU A 71 11.56 -1.23 3.61
C GLU A 71 11.17 -0.19 4.67
N ILE A 72 9.93 -0.22 5.14
CA ILE A 72 9.42 0.67 6.20
C ILE A 72 8.88 -0.19 7.34
N TYR A 73 8.74 0.36 8.54
CA TYR A 73 8.37 -0.40 9.75
C TYR A 73 9.34 -1.54 10.11
N CYS A 74 10.63 -1.35 9.83
CA CYS A 74 11.66 -2.38 10.05
C CYS A 74 11.86 -2.72 11.54
N LYS A 75 11.45 -1.85 12.46
CA LYS A 75 11.49 -2.12 13.91
C LYS A 75 10.57 -3.30 14.30
N ASP A 76 9.51 -3.52 13.52
CA ASP A 76 8.49 -4.55 13.73
C ASP A 76 8.71 -5.77 12.83
N LYS A 77 9.80 -5.78 12.03
CA LYS A 77 10.11 -6.89 11.10
C LYS A 77 10.43 -8.16 11.87
N SER A 78 9.84 -9.28 11.46
CA SER A 78 10.19 -10.60 11.99
C SER A 78 11.67 -10.89 11.75
N LYS A 79 12.40 -11.32 12.78
CA LYS A 79 13.87 -11.49 12.75
C LYS A 79 14.39 -12.46 11.69
N TRP A 80 13.56 -13.39 11.23
CA TRP A 80 13.92 -14.39 10.20
C TRP A 80 13.75 -13.87 8.77
N LEU A 81 13.09 -12.72 8.56
CA LEU A 81 12.92 -12.15 7.23
C LEU A 81 14.24 -11.51 6.76
N PRO A 82 14.68 -11.78 5.53
CA PRO A 82 15.87 -11.15 4.99
C PRO A 82 15.67 -9.64 4.84
N LYS A 83 16.78 -8.92 4.64
CA LYS A 83 16.73 -7.56 4.10
C LYS A 83 16.36 -7.65 2.62
N VAL A 84 15.39 -6.86 2.18
CA VAL A 84 14.89 -6.88 0.78
C VAL A 84 15.06 -5.55 0.07
N ALA A 85 15.47 -4.48 0.76
CA ALA A 85 15.86 -3.21 0.16
C ALA A 85 17.02 -2.56 0.91
N GLU A 86 17.85 -1.78 0.22
CA GLU A 86 18.96 -1.04 0.85
C GLU A 86 18.45 0.02 1.83
N ASN A 87 17.47 0.81 1.38
CA ASN A 87 16.83 1.84 2.18
C ASN A 87 15.83 1.19 3.15
N ASN A 88 16.10 1.28 4.45
CA ASN A 88 15.24 0.74 5.49
C ASN A 88 14.96 1.79 6.58
N PHE A 89 13.70 1.85 7.03
CA PHE A 89 13.25 2.81 8.04
C PHE A 89 12.53 2.07 9.19
N PRO A 90 12.75 2.49 10.45
CA PRO A 90 12.11 1.85 11.60
C PRO A 90 10.58 2.03 11.64
N GLY A 91 10.04 3.07 11.01
CA GLY A 91 8.60 3.35 10.93
C GLY A 91 8.20 3.81 9.52
N ALA A 92 7.12 4.58 9.42
CA ALA A 92 6.80 5.31 8.19
C ALA A 92 7.95 6.26 7.81
N PRO A 93 8.24 6.44 6.52
CA PRO A 93 9.28 7.36 6.08
C PRO A 93 8.87 8.81 6.40
N PRO A 94 9.83 9.72 6.65
CA PRO A 94 9.54 11.14 6.83
C PRO A 94 8.80 11.68 5.59
N ALA A 95 7.80 12.53 5.82
CA ALA A 95 6.99 13.17 4.78
C ALA A 95 7.79 14.19 3.96
#